data_AF-A0A937BI77-F1
#
_entry.id   AF-A0A937BI77-F1
#
_cell.length_a   1.000
_cell.length_b   1.000
_cell.length_c   1.000
_cell.angle_alpha   90.00
_cell.angle_beta   90.00
_cell.angle_gamma   90.00
#
_symmetry.space_group_name_H-M   'P 1'
#
loop_
_entity.id
_entity.type
_entity.pdbx_description
1 polymer ?
#
loop_
_entity_poly.entity_id
_entity_poly.type
_entity_poly.pdbx_seq_one_letter_code
_entity_poly.pdbx_strand_id
1 'polypeptide(L)'
;MARHSLRPPVGRALPRFSKDWTTGVRFDLTPEFMRAEYHRVDGTAILPVQDNPDPRALERRWDMFHATGVFFGLVTLMPDSRPSSFKP
;
A
#
# COMPACT_ATOMS: atom_id res chain seq x y z
N MET A 1 37.01 -27.04 -23.65
CA MET A 1 36.97 -25.58 -23.89
C MET A 1 35.62 -25.06 -23.40
N ALA A 2 35.58 -24.35 -22.26
CA ALA A 2 34.34 -23.85 -21.66
C ALA A 2 34.05 -22.42 -22.13
N ARG A 3 32.87 -22.18 -22.71
CA ARG A 3 32.40 -20.84 -23.08
C ARG A 3 32.15 -20.03 -21.81
N HIS A 4 32.97 -19.00 -21.58
CA HIS A 4 32.70 -18.00 -20.56
C HIS A 4 31.56 -17.11 -21.07
N SER A 5 30.35 -17.34 -20.58
CA SER A 5 29.17 -16.51 -20.85
C SER A 5 29.38 -15.13 -20.22
N LEU A 6 29.80 -14.16 -21.04
CA LEU A 6 29.89 -12.76 -20.67
C LEU A 6 28.49 -12.25 -20.30
N ARG A 7 28.28 -11.99 -19.00
CA ARG A 7 27.12 -11.23 -18.52
C ARG A 7 27.13 -9.86 -19.21
N PRO A 8 26.02 -9.39 -19.79
CA PRO A 8 25.97 -8.05 -20.35
C PRO A 8 26.28 -7.02 -19.25
N PRO A 9 26.96 -5.90 -19.58
CA PRO A 9 27.24 -4.86 -18.62
C PRO A 9 25.94 -4.36 -18.01
N VAL A 10 25.89 -4.33 -16.67
CA VAL A 10 24.76 -3.75 -15.93
C VAL A 10 24.63 -2.30 -16.38
N GLY A 11 23.54 -1.98 -17.07
CA GLY A 11 23.29 -0.64 -17.62
C GLY A 11 23.49 0.42 -16.55
N ARG A 12 24.25 1.46 -16.88
CA ARG A 12 24.58 2.57 -15.97
C ARG A 12 23.28 3.19 -15.44
N ALA A 13 22.97 2.96 -14.17
CA ALA A 13 21.86 3.64 -13.51
C ALA A 13 22.22 5.13 -13.38
N LEU A 14 21.52 5.98 -14.14
CA LEU A 14 21.66 7.43 -14.01
C LEU A 14 21.03 7.89 -12.68
N PRO A 15 21.59 8.94 -12.04
CA PRO A 15 20.98 9.52 -10.86
C PRO A 15 19.56 9.99 -11.19
N ARG A 16 18.60 9.60 -10.36
CA ARG A 16 17.18 9.92 -10.49
C ARG A 16 16.77 10.81 -9.32
N PHE A 17 15.91 11.79 -9.58
CA PHE A 17 15.38 12.70 -8.57
C PHE A 17 13.86 12.60 -8.53
N SER A 18 13.29 12.77 -7.33
CA SER A 18 11.87 12.92 -7.10
C SER A 18 11.62 13.96 -6.02
N LYS A 19 10.50 14.68 -6.16
CA LYS A 19 9.97 15.59 -5.16
C LYS A 19 8.59 15.09 -4.74
N ASP A 20 8.43 14.81 -3.46
CA ASP A 20 7.16 14.35 -2.88
C ASP A 20 6.61 15.42 -1.95
N TRP A 21 5.31 15.71 -2.09
CA TRP A 21 4.52 16.45 -1.13
C TRP A 21 3.52 15.54 -0.47
N THR A 22 3.60 15.42 0.86
CA THR A 22 2.65 14.65 1.66
C THR A 22 1.78 15.59 2.49
N THR A 23 0.49 15.31 2.54
CA THR A 23 -0.47 15.99 3.42
C THR A 23 -1.36 14.95 4.06
N GLY A 24 -1.53 15.00 5.39
CA GLY A 24 -2.34 14.03 6.11
C GLY A 24 -3.18 14.67 7.20
N VAL A 25 -4.29 14.01 7.51
CA VAL A 25 -5.17 14.35 8.63
C VAL A 25 -5.35 13.10 9.49
N ARG A 26 -5.35 13.30 10.81
CA ARG A 26 -5.63 12.28 11.81
C ARG A 26 -6.78 12.74 12.68
N PHE A 27 -7.73 11.84 12.93
CA PHE A 27 -8.86 12.09 13.80
C PHE A 27 -8.85 11.05 14.93
N ASP A 28 -8.90 11.54 16.17
CA ASP A 28 -9.04 10.71 17.37
C ASP A 28 -10.50 10.85 17.90
N LEU A 29 -11.50 10.68 17.03
CA LEU A 29 -12.93 10.83 17.38
C LEU A 29 -13.46 9.64 18.17
N THR A 30 -12.84 8.48 18.03
CA THR A 30 -13.07 7.26 18.78
C THR A 30 -11.71 6.63 19.13
N PRO A 31 -11.60 5.62 20.03
CA PRO A 31 -10.34 4.94 20.32
C PRO A 31 -9.71 4.27 19.08
N GLU A 32 -10.45 4.19 17.98
CA GLU A 32 -9.99 3.66 16.70
C GLU A 32 -9.32 4.77 15.86
N PHE A 33 -8.03 4.60 15.59
CA PHE A 33 -7.26 5.56 14.81
C PHE A 33 -7.72 5.60 13.35
N MET A 34 -8.29 6.74 12.94
CA MET A 34 -8.58 7.05 11.54
C MET A 34 -7.54 8.04 11.01
N ARG A 35 -6.81 7.64 9.96
CA ARG A 35 -5.81 8.48 9.28
C ARG A 35 -6.09 8.50 7.79
N ALA A 36 -5.98 9.68 7.19
CA ALA A 36 -5.98 9.86 5.74
C ALA A 36 -4.72 10.62 5.32
N GLU A 37 -4.07 10.17 4.26
CA GLU A 37 -2.87 10.78 3.69
C GLU A 37 -2.99 10.90 2.18
N TYR A 38 -2.46 11.99 1.65
CA TYR A 38 -2.38 12.28 0.23
C TYR A 38 -0.94 12.62 -0.12
N HIS A 39 -0.45 12.04 -1.21
CA HIS A 39 0.90 12.25 -1.74
C HIS A 39 0.82 12.76 -3.17
N ARG A 40 1.63 13.77 -3.48
CA ARG A 40 1.83 14.27 -4.84
C ARG A 40 3.31 14.22 -5.17
N VAL A 41 3.67 13.27 -6.04
CA VAL A 41 5.06 13.00 -6.43
C VAL A 41 5.32 13.55 -7.83
N ASP A 42 6.35 14.38 -7.99
CA ASP A 42 6.92 14.80 -9.28
C ASP A 42 8.34 14.24 -9.41
N GLY A 43 8.52 13.25 -10.28
CA GLY A 43 9.82 12.64 -10.56
C GLY A 43 9.75 11.14 -10.78
N THR A 44 10.86 10.45 -10.57
CA THR A 44 10.97 9.03 -10.95
C THR A 44 10.72 8.11 -9.75
N ALA A 45 9.57 7.41 -9.74
CA ALA A 45 9.41 6.21 -8.92
C ALA A 45 10.20 5.06 -9.55
N ILE A 46 10.90 4.26 -8.74
CA ILE A 46 11.62 3.08 -9.23
C ILE A 46 10.62 1.94 -9.34
N LEU A 47 10.07 1.74 -10.53
CA LEU A 47 9.47 0.46 -10.89
C LEU A 47 10.54 -0.40 -11.59
N PRO A 48 10.73 -1.66 -11.22
CA PRO A 48 11.52 -2.60 -12.02
C PRO A 48 11.01 -2.62 -13.46
N VAL A 49 11.91 -2.67 -14.45
CA VAL A 49 11.55 -2.72 -15.88
C VAL A 49 10.66 -3.94 -16.19
N GLN A 50 10.80 -5.00 -15.40
CA GLN A 50 9.97 -6.20 -15.47
C GLN A 50 8.49 -5.89 -15.18
N ASP A 51 8.21 -4.93 -14.29
CA ASP A 51 6.86 -4.57 -13.86
C ASP A 51 6.24 -3.47 -14.74
N ASN A 52 7.07 -2.74 -15.51
CA ASN A 52 6.62 -1.83 -16.57
C ASN A 52 7.42 -2.04 -17.86
N PRO A 53 7.03 -3.03 -18.69
CA PRO A 53 7.74 -3.37 -19.92
C PRO A 53 7.59 -2.31 -21.02
N ASP A 54 6.63 -1.37 -20.90
CA ASP A 54 6.48 -0.26 -21.84
C ASP A 54 7.14 1.02 -21.30
N PRO A 55 8.35 1.38 -21.78
CA PRO A 55 9.04 2.60 -21.36
C PRO A 55 8.35 3.89 -21.83
N ARG A 56 7.33 3.81 -22.70
CA ARG A 56 6.53 4.96 -23.14
C ARG A 56 5.33 5.23 -22.23
N ALA A 57 4.96 4.29 -21.37
CA ALA A 57 3.89 4.42 -20.38
C ALA A 57 4.36 5.06 -19.06
N LEU A 58 5.50 5.76 -19.06
CA LEU A 58 6.03 6.43 -17.89
C LEU A 58 5.32 7.77 -17.65
N GLU A 59 4.57 7.87 -16.56
CA GLU A 59 4.11 9.16 -16.04
C GLU A 59 5.12 9.78 -15.06
N ARG A 60 5.29 11.10 -15.16
CA ARG A 60 6.19 11.87 -14.27
C ARG A 60 5.52 12.27 -12.96
N ARG A 61 4.19 12.41 -12.97
CA ARG A 61 3.41 12.96 -11.86
C ARG A 61 2.42 11.92 -11.37
N TRP A 62 2.44 11.68 -10.07
CA TRP A 62 1.63 10.65 -9.43
C TRP A 62 0.90 11.24 -8.23
N ASP A 63 -0.40 10.98 -8.17
CA ASP A 63 -1.25 11.35 -7.05
C ASP A 63 -1.66 10.05 -6.33
N MET A 64 -1.35 9.93 -5.03
CA MET A 64 -1.67 8.75 -4.21
C MET A 64 -2.49 9.13 -2.99
N PHE A 65 -3.41 8.26 -2.61
CA PHE A 65 -4.22 8.42 -1.41
C PHE A 65 -4.16 7.16 -0.55
N HIS A 66 -3.98 7.34 0.75
CA HIS A 66 -3.96 6.27 1.74
C HIS A 66 -4.97 6.60 2.84
N ALA A 67 -5.78 5.63 3.23
CA ALA A 67 -6.62 5.73 4.43
C ALA A 67 -6.47 4.47 5.29
N THR A 68 -6.37 4.66 6.60
CA THR A 68 -6.31 3.57 7.58
C THR A 68 -7.42 3.76 8.60
N GLY A 69 -8.10 2.66 8.93
CA GLY A 69 -9.13 2.57 9.96
C GLY A 69 -9.34 1.12 10.39
N VAL A 70 -9.80 0.91 11.63
CA VAL A 70 -10.14 -0.42 12.17
C VAL A 70 -11.66 -0.52 12.31
N PHE A 71 -12.26 -1.60 11.80
CA PHE A 71 -13.68 -1.88 11.96
C PHE A 71 -13.91 -2.96 13.01
N PHE A 72 -14.56 -2.62 14.13
CA PHE A 72 -15.06 -3.60 15.10
C PHE A 72 -16.52 -3.94 14.80
N GLY A 73 -16.75 -5.09 14.16
CA GLY A 73 -18.06 -5.72 14.07
C GLY A 73 -18.34 -6.52 15.33
N LEU A 74 -19.25 -6.03 16.19
CA LEU A 74 -19.75 -6.75 17.36
C LEU A 74 -20.55 -7.98 16.89
N VAL A 75 -19.92 -9.16 16.86
CA VAL A 75 -20.64 -10.44 16.89
C VAL A 75 -21.16 -10.66 18.32
N THR A 76 -22.21 -9.92 18.68
CA THR A 76 -23.02 -10.17 19.89
C THR A 76 -24.49 -10.06 19.50
N LEU A 77 -24.96 -11.00 18.68
CA LEU A 77 -26.38 -11.34 18.58
C LEU A 77 -26.51 -12.84 18.31
N MET A 78 -25.93 -13.66 19.19
CA MET A 78 -26.42 -15.01 19.37
C MET A 78 -27.19 -14.99 20.69
N PRO A 79 -28.54 -14.94 20.67
CA PRO A 79 -29.30 -15.07 21.90
C PRO A 79 -28.98 -16.44 22.49
N ASP A 80 -28.58 -16.42 23.76
CA ASP A 80 -28.40 -17.58 24.62
C ASP A 80 -29.69 -18.43 24.58
N SER A 81 -29.74 -19.41 23.69
CA SER A 81 -30.78 -20.43 23.71
C SER A 81 -30.39 -21.47 24.77
N ARG A 82 -30.49 -21.10 26.04
CA ARG A 82 -30.61 -22.11 27.10
C ARG A 82 -31.96 -22.81 26.89
N PRO A 83 -32.02 -24.12 26.66
CA PRO A 83 -33.27 -24.82 26.89
C PRO A 83 -33.59 -24.71 28.37
N SER A 84 -34.72 -24.04 28.63
CA SER A 84 -35.39 -23.99 29.91
C SER A 84 -35.62 -25.39 30.47
N SER A 85 -35.35 -25.55 31.77
CA SER A 85 -36.04 -26.49 32.65
C SER A 85 -35.89 -27.98 32.33
N PHE A 86 -34.88 -28.62 32.93
CA PHE A 86 -35.12 -29.92 33.54
C PHE A 86 -35.29 -29.68 35.05
N LYS A 87 -36.47 -29.99 35.56
CA LYS A 87 -36.87 -29.86 36.97
C LYS A 87 -37.68 -31.11 37.32
N PRO A 88 -37.58 -31.59 38.57
CA PRO A 88 -36.41 -32.16 39.23
C PRO A 88 -36.16 -33.64 38.83
#